data_AF-A0A392QNU8-F1
#
_entry.id   AF-A0A392QNU8-F1
#
_cell.length_a   1.000
_cell.length_b   1.000
_cell.length_c   1.000
_cell.angle_alpha   90.00
_cell.angle_beta   90.00
_cell.angle_gamma   90.00
#
_symmetry.space_group_name_H-M   'P 1'
#
loop_
_entity.id
_entity.type
_entity.pdbx_description
1 polymer ?
#
loop_
_entity_poly.entity_id
_entity_poly.type
_entity_poly.pdbx_seq_one_letter_code
_entity_poly.pdbx_strand_id
1 'polypeptide(L)'
;MEKIKDACENWGFFELVNHGIPHDLMDTLERLTKEHYRKCMEQRFKELVSSKGLDAVQTEVKDMDWESTFHVRHLPESNISELPDLSDEY
;
A
#
# COMPACT_ATOMS: atom_id res chain seq x y z
N MET A 1 18.69 -20.53 -11.58
CA MET A 1 18.47 -19.16 -12.08
C MET A 1 17.60 -19.10 -13.33
N GLU A 2 17.48 -20.17 -14.14
CA GLU A 2 16.72 -20.12 -15.41
C GLU A 2 15.28 -19.61 -15.27
N LYS A 3 14.53 -20.07 -14.26
CA LYS A 3 13.17 -19.59 -14.00
C LYS A 3 13.09 -18.09 -13.68
N ILE A 4 14.08 -17.57 -12.94
CA ILE A 4 14.14 -16.14 -12.61
C ILE A 4 14.48 -15.34 -13.87
N LYS A 5 15.43 -15.82 -14.68
CA LYS A 5 15.78 -15.19 -15.95
C LYS A 5 14.56 -15.12 -16.89
N ASP A 6 13.86 -16.24 -17.05
CA ASP A 6 12.64 -16.30 -17.87
C ASP A 6 11.56 -15.35 -17.37
N ALA A 7 11.31 -15.31 -16.05
CA ALA A 7 10.37 -14.36 -15.45
C ALA A 7 10.76 -12.90 -15.73
N CYS A 8 12.04 -12.56 -15.61
CA CYS A 8 12.53 -11.21 -15.91
C CYS A 8 12.40 -10.85 -17.40
N GLU A 9 12.68 -11.79 -18.31
CA GLU A 9 12.67 -11.53 -19.76
C GLU A 9 11.26 -11.52 -20.35
N ASN A 10 10.38 -12.40 -19.88
CA ASN A 10 9.12 -12.70 -20.55
C ASN A 10 7.86 -12.30 -19.76
N TRP A 11 7.96 -12.04 -18.46
CA TRP A 11 6.80 -11.76 -17.59
C TRP A 11 6.85 -10.39 -16.91
N GLY A 12 8.04 -9.93 -16.51
CA GLY A 12 8.24 -8.71 -15.74
C GLY A 12 7.91 -8.82 -14.25
N PHE A 13 7.39 -9.96 -13.79
CA PHE A 13 7.03 -10.24 -12.39
C PHE A 13 7.18 -11.73 -12.06
N PHE A 14 7.43 -12.04 -10.78
CA PHE A 14 7.36 -13.39 -10.21
C PHE A 14 7.12 -13.32 -8.71
N GLU A 15 6.52 -14.36 -8.15
CA GLU A 15 6.45 -14.54 -6.70
C GLU A 15 7.66 -15.33 -6.22
N LEU A 16 8.21 -14.92 -5.09
CA LEU A 16 9.26 -15.65 -4.38
C LEU A 16 8.66 -16.22 -3.10
N VAL A 17 8.79 -17.53 -2.90
CA VAL A 17 8.43 -18.21 -1.66
C VAL A 17 9.70 -18.68 -0.94
N ASN A 18 9.63 -18.91 0.37
CA ASN A 18 10.79 -19.23 1.21
C ASN A 18 11.88 -18.14 1.14
N HIS A 19 11.47 -16.87 1.10
CA HIS A 19 12.34 -15.68 0.98
C HIS A 19 13.12 -15.36 2.26
N GLY A 20 12.85 -16.04 3.39
CA GLY A 20 13.54 -15.85 4.66
C GLY A 20 13.06 -14.64 5.48
N ILE A 21 12.00 -13.94 5.04
CA ILE A 21 11.34 -12.92 5.84
C ILE A 21 10.47 -13.65 6.87
N PRO A 22 10.60 -13.34 8.18
CA PRO A 22 9.78 -13.98 9.21
C PRO A 22 8.28 -13.77 8.97
N HIS A 23 7.49 -14.84 9.13
CA HIS A 23 6.05 -14.76 8.90
C HIS A 23 5.34 -13.90 9.95
N ASP A 24 5.80 -13.91 11.20
CA ASP A 24 5.31 -13.06 12.28
C ASP A 24 5.50 -11.56 12.00
N LEU A 25 6.58 -11.20 11.30
CA LEU A 25 6.78 -9.83 10.80
C LEU A 25 5.75 -9.48 9.72
N MET A 26 5.50 -10.38 8.76
CA MET A 26 4.50 -10.17 7.71
C MET A 26 3.08 -10.03 8.31
N ASP A 27 2.73 -10.90 9.25
CA ASP A 27 1.45 -10.87 9.98
C ASP A 27 1.28 -9.55 10.75
N THR A 28 2.37 -9.07 11.39
CA THR A 28 2.37 -7.80 12.13
C THR A 28 2.15 -6.62 11.18
N LEU A 29 2.88 -6.56 10.06
CA LEU A 29 2.74 -5.50 9.07
C LEU A 29 1.35 -5.48 8.44
N GLU A 30 0.78 -6.65 8.11
CA GLU A 30 -0.59 -6.75 7.61
C GLU A 30 -1.61 -6.20 8.61
N ARG A 31 -1.49 -6.62 9.89
CA ARG A 31 -2.37 -6.15 10.96
C ARG A 31 -2.28 -4.63 11.13
N LEU A 32 -1.07 -4.09 11.29
CA LEU A 32 -0.85 -2.65 11.49
C LEU A 32 -1.39 -1.82 10.32
N THR A 33 -1.17 -2.28 9.09
CA THR A 33 -1.64 -1.59 7.87
C THR A 33 -3.16 -1.51 7.79
N LYS A 34 -3.85 -2.63 8.06
CA LYS A 34 -5.33 -2.66 8.10
C LYS A 34 -5.89 -1.80 9.24
N GLU A 35 -5.25 -1.83 10.40
CA GLU A 35 -5.65 -1.00 11.54
C GLU A 35 -5.46 0.50 11.26
N HIS A 36 -4.32 0.89 10.69
CA HIS A 36 -4.05 2.28 10.30
C HIS A 36 -5.05 2.76 9.26
N TYR A 37 -5.38 1.94 8.26
CA TYR A 37 -6.44 2.28 7.30
C TYR A 37 -7.75 2.60 8.02
N ARG A 38 -8.23 1.67 8.85
CA ARG A 38 -9.50 1.80 9.57
C ARG A 38 -9.52 3.00 10.52
N LYS A 39 -8.42 3.27 11.23
CA LYS A 39 -8.35 4.33 12.26
C LYS A 39 -8.10 5.71 11.66
N CYS A 40 -7.28 5.81 10.61
CA CYS A 40 -6.71 7.09 10.17
C CYS A 40 -7.09 7.46 8.72
N MET A 41 -7.20 6.48 7.82
CA MET A 41 -7.34 6.75 6.38
C MET A 41 -8.77 6.63 5.85
N GLU A 42 -9.58 5.73 6.42
CA GLU A 42 -10.93 5.41 5.91
C GLU A 42 -11.83 6.66 5.85
N GLN A 43 -11.80 7.49 6.91
CA GLN A 43 -12.59 8.71 6.95
C GLN A 43 -12.11 9.73 5.91
N ARG A 44 -10.79 9.93 5.77
CA ARG A 44 -10.19 10.80 4.75
C ARG A 44 -10.55 10.35 3.34
N PHE A 45 -10.56 9.03 3.12
CA PHE A 45 -10.95 8.46 1.83
C PHE A 45 -12.43 8.70 1.52
N LYS A 46 -13.34 8.50 2.48
CA LYS A 46 -14.77 8.81 2.32
C LYS A 46 -15.01 10.29 2.01
N GLU A 47 -14.28 11.18 2.67
CA GLU A 47 -14.33 12.62 2.42
C GLU A 47 -13.82 12.95 1.00
N LEU A 48 -12.72 12.34 0.56
CA LEU A 48 -12.21 12.47 -0.81
C LEU A 48 -13.26 12.03 -1.84
N VAL A 49 -13.81 10.82 -1.66
CA VAL A 49 -14.83 10.23 -2.54
C VAL A 49 -16.03 11.17 -2.66
N SER A 50 -16.56 11.66 -1.54
CA SER A 50 -17.69 12.60 -1.55
C SER A 50 -17.33 13.94 -2.20
N SER A 51 -16.15 14.51 -1.90
CA SER A 51 -15.69 15.79 -2.47
C SER A 51 -15.50 15.75 -3.99
N LYS A 52 -15.21 14.55 -4.53
CA LYS A 52 -15.01 14.30 -5.96
C LYS A 52 -16.27 13.79 -6.66
N GLY A 53 -17.40 13.65 -5.94
CA GLY A 53 -18.65 13.11 -6.50
C GLY A 53 -18.53 11.65 -6.95
N LEU A 54 -17.58 10.91 -6.39
CA LEU A 54 -17.31 9.51 -6.75
C LEU A 54 -18.32 8.53 -6.14
N ASP A 55 -19.16 9.00 -5.22
CA ASP A 55 -20.27 8.27 -4.63
C ASP A 55 -21.48 8.12 -5.58
N ALA A 56 -21.53 8.91 -6.66
CA ALA A 56 -22.63 8.92 -7.62
C ALA A 56 -22.16 8.77 -9.08
N VAL A 57 -21.04 8.08 -9.32
CA VAL A 57 -20.47 7.88 -10.66
C VAL A 57 -21.48 7.19 -11.59
N GLN A 58 -21.78 7.83 -12.72
CA GLN A 58 -22.66 7.27 -13.77
C GLN A 58 -21.91 6.90 -15.05
N THR A 59 -20.67 7.39 -15.21
CA THR A 59 -19.84 7.20 -16.39
C THR A 59 -18.47 6.71 -15.99
N GLU A 60 -17.77 6.02 -16.89
CA GLU A 60 -16.42 5.52 -16.63
C GLU A 60 -15.45 6.66 -16.26
N VAL A 61 -14.68 6.48 -15.19
CA VAL A 61 -13.63 7.40 -14.73
C VAL A 61 -12.28 6.84 -15.19
N LYS A 62 -11.47 7.66 -15.87
CA LYS A 62 -10.20 7.24 -16.52
C LYS A 62 -8.97 8.02 -16.05
N ASP A 63 -9.18 9.04 -15.23
CA ASP A 63 -8.19 10.03 -14.82
C ASP A 63 -7.95 10.02 -13.30
N MET A 64 -8.43 8.97 -12.60
CA MET A 64 -8.28 8.83 -11.16
C MET A 64 -8.32 7.38 -10.72
N ASP A 65 -7.51 7.07 -9.71
CA ASP A 65 -7.45 5.76 -9.07
C ASP A 65 -8.37 5.71 -7.85
N TRP A 66 -9.14 4.62 -7.70
CA TRP A 66 -9.87 4.32 -6.48
C TRP A 66 -8.89 3.75 -5.44
N GLU A 67 -8.08 4.63 -4.85
CA GLU A 67 -6.97 4.25 -3.97
C GLU A 67 -6.88 5.15 -2.72
N SER A 68 -6.48 4.57 -1.59
CA SER A 68 -6.03 5.29 -0.40
C SER A 68 -4.61 4.86 -0.06
N THR A 69 -3.66 5.78 -0.11
CA THR A 69 -2.22 5.46 -0.01
C THR A 69 -1.44 6.50 0.80
N PHE A 70 -0.33 6.06 1.39
CA PHE A 70 0.71 6.90 2.00
C PHE A 70 2.08 6.27 1.70
N HIS A 71 3.15 7.07 1.73
CA HIS A 71 4.47 6.63 1.29
C HIS A 71 5.52 6.72 2.41
N VAL A 72 6.15 5.58 2.70
CA VAL A 72 7.32 5.49 3.58
C VAL A 72 8.59 5.42 2.73
N ARG A 73 9.46 6.41 2.87
CA ARG A 73 10.82 6.40 2.33
C ARG A 73 11.75 5.87 3.40
N HIS A 74 12.57 4.90 3.02
CA HIS A 74 13.61 4.35 3.91
C HIS A 74 14.99 4.94 3.60
N LEU A 75 15.31 5.10 2.31
CA LEU A 75 16.63 5.52 1.83
C LEU A 75 16.50 6.60 0.74
N PRO A 76 17.51 7.48 0.58
CA PRO A 76 18.69 7.62 1.44
C PRO A 76 18.37 8.25 2.81
N GLU A 77 17.28 9.01 2.88
CA GLU A 77 16.80 9.66 4.09
C GLU A 77 15.37 9.18 4.37
N SER A 78 15.12 8.76 5.61
CA SER A 78 13.82 8.24 5.99
C SER A 78 12.87 9.35 6.41
N ASN A 79 11.61 9.24 6.00
CA ASN A 79 10.54 10.13 6.44
C ASN A 79 9.64 9.51 7.52
N ILE A 80 9.98 8.34 8.06
CA ILE A 80 9.04 7.58 8.91
C ILE A 80 8.63 8.38 10.17
N SER A 81 9.54 9.14 10.74
CA SER A 81 9.28 10.01 11.91
C SER A 81 8.48 11.27 11.57
N GLU A 82 8.32 11.59 10.28
CA GLU A 82 7.58 12.77 9.79
C GLU A 82 6.12 12.41 9.43
N LEU A 83 5.80 11.12 9.35
CA LEU A 83 4.47 10.66 8.96
C LEU A 83 3.48 10.91 10.10
N PRO A 84 2.43 11.73 9.89
CA PRO A 84 1.41 11.90 10.89
C PRO A 84 0.61 10.60 11.03
N ASP A 85 0.11 10.36 12.25
CA ASP A 85 -0.82 9.26 12.55
C ASP A 85 -0.26 7.84 12.38
N LEU A 86 1.07 7.69 12.20
CA LEU A 86 1.75 6.40 12.30
C LEU A 86 1.94 6.06 13.78
N SER A 87 1.59 4.84 14.20
CA SER A 87 1.81 4.40 15.59
C SER A 87 3.27 4.04 15.84
N ASP A 88 3.74 4.19 17.08
CA ASP A 88 5.07 3.73 17.51
C ASP A 88 5.29 2.20 17.39
N GLU A 89 4.24 1.43 17.06
CA GLU A 89 4.34 -0.01 16.76
C GLU A 89 4.89 -0.31 15.35
N TYR A 90 5.00 0.70 14.47
CA TYR A 90 5.61 0.58 13.13
C TYR A 90 7.14 0.64 13.19
#